data_AF-A0A9R0JI99-F1
#
_entry.id   AF-A0A9R0JI99-F1
#
_cell.length_a   1.000
_cell.length_b   1.000
_cell.length_c   1.000
_cell.angle_alpha   90.00
_cell.angle_beta   90.00
_cell.angle_gamma   90.00
#
_symmetry.space_group_name_H-M   'P 1'
#
loop_
_entity.id
_entity.type
_entity.pdbx_description
1 polymer ?
#
loop_
_entity_poly.entity_id
_entity_poly.type
_entity_poly.pdbx_seq_one_letter_code
_entity_poly.pdbx_strand_id
1 'polypeptide(L)'
;MLTPVSNGIEAWRILEDLNHQIDLVLTEVVTSGLSGIGLLSKIMSHNSCQNTPVIMMSSLDSTSLVLKCLSKGAADFLAKPIRKNELKNLWQHVWRRCHSSSGSNGDSCIRNEKSIGAKCADESNNDTGSNNENDKRSIGLQAKDGSDNGSGTQVH
;
A
#
# COMPACT_ATOMS: atom_id res chain seq x y z
N MET A 1 -12.37 -0.43 -23.23
CA MET A 1 -13.73 -1.00 -23.17
C MET A 1 -14.31 -0.71 -21.79
N LEU A 2 -15.58 -0.33 -21.66
CA LEU A 2 -16.22 -0.13 -20.36
C LEU A 2 -17.00 -1.41 -19.99
N THR A 3 -16.72 -1.97 -18.82
CA THR A 3 -17.41 -3.16 -18.32
C THR A 3 -18.20 -2.80 -17.05
N PRO A 4 -19.51 -2.53 -17.14
CA PRO A 4 -20.34 -2.32 -15.96
C PRO A 4 -20.61 -3.65 -15.27
N VAL A 5 -20.59 -3.65 -13.93
CA VAL A 5 -20.82 -4.82 -13.08
C VAL A 5 -21.78 -4.47 -11.97
N SER A 6 -22.58 -5.43 -11.52
CA SER A 6 -23.70 -5.14 -10.60
C SER A 6 -23.31 -5.26 -9.13
N ASN A 7 -22.21 -5.94 -8.81
CA ASN A 7 -21.74 -6.14 -7.44
C ASN A 7 -20.23 -6.46 -7.39
N GLY A 8 -19.64 -6.38 -6.19
CA GLY A 8 -18.20 -6.60 -6.01
C GLY A 8 -17.74 -8.04 -6.25
N ILE A 9 -18.63 -9.04 -6.16
CA ILE A 9 -18.27 -10.45 -6.41
C ILE A 9 -18.07 -10.68 -7.91
N GLU A 10 -18.99 -10.16 -8.73
CA GLU A 10 -18.87 -10.18 -10.19
C GLU A 10 -17.64 -9.39 -10.66
N ALA A 11 -17.40 -8.21 -10.08
CA ALA A 11 -16.20 -7.42 -10.33
C ALA A 11 -14.92 -8.22 -10.07
N TRP A 12 -14.86 -8.95 -8.95
CA TRP A 12 -13.71 -9.79 -8.62
C TRP A 12 -13.49 -10.89 -9.65
N ARG A 13 -14.55 -11.57 -10.10
CA ARG A 13 -14.45 -12.66 -11.09
C ARG A 13 -13.88 -12.17 -12.42
N ILE A 14 -14.24 -10.97 -12.85
CA ILE A 14 -13.71 -10.36 -14.08
C ILE A 14 -12.26 -9.94 -13.91
N LEU A 15 -11.89 -9.40 -12.74
CA LEU A 15 -10.51 -9.01 -12.45
C LEU A 15 -9.56 -10.21 -12.33
N GLU A 16 -10.06 -11.35 -11.87
CA GLU A 16 -9.30 -12.59 -11.74
C GLU A 16 -9.10 -13.30 -13.09
N ASP A 17 -9.95 -13.03 -14.08
CA ASP A 17 -9.82 -13.57 -15.43
C ASP A 17 -8.70 -12.85 -16.20
N LEU A 18 -7.60 -13.57 -16.42
CA LEU A 18 -6.40 -13.08 -17.11
C LEU A 18 -6.65 -12.63 -18.56
N ASN A 19 -7.78 -13.00 -19.16
CA ASN A 19 -8.14 -12.54 -20.51
C ASN A 19 -8.63 -11.08 -20.52
N HIS A 20 -8.94 -10.50 -19.36
CA HIS A 20 -9.43 -9.14 -19.23
C HIS A 20 -8.32 -8.23 -18.70
N GLN A 21 -7.75 -7.41 -19.58
CA GLN A 21 -6.86 -6.33 -19.17
C GLN A 21 -7.71 -5.13 -18.68
N ILE A 22 -7.63 -4.84 -17.37
CA ILE A 22 -8.36 -3.73 -16.74
C ILE A 22 -7.36 -2.63 -16.36
N ASP A 23 -7.53 -1.47 -17.00
CA ASP A 23 -6.68 -0.30 -16.77
C ASP A 23 -7.09 0.52 -15.54
N LEU A 24 -8.36 0.41 -15.14
CA LEU A 24 -8.93 1.18 -14.05
C LEU A 24 -10.17 0.50 -13.47
N VAL A 25 -10.27 0.50 -12.14
CA VAL A 25 -11.48 0.12 -11.41
C VAL A 25 -12.08 1.34 -10.74
N LEU A 26 -13.38 1.56 -10.95
CA LEU A 26 -14.17 2.57 -10.27
C LEU A 26 -15.24 1.86 -9.44
N THR A 27 -15.22 2.01 -8.11
CA THR A 27 -16.09 1.23 -7.22
C THR A 27 -16.72 2.09 -6.13
N GLU A 28 -17.96 1.78 -5.76
CA GLU A 28 -18.65 2.43 -4.65
C GLU A 28 -18.23 1.80 -3.32
N VAL A 29 -18.02 2.62 -2.28
CA VAL A 29 -17.63 2.14 -0.94
C VAL A 29 -18.68 1.19 -0.37
N VAL A 30 -19.95 1.59 -0.45
CA VAL A 30 -21.09 0.84 0.09
C VAL A 30 -21.83 0.15 -1.06
N THR A 31 -21.60 -1.15 -1.19
CA THR A 31 -22.24 -2.00 -2.19
C THR A 31 -22.86 -3.22 -1.51
N SER A 32 -23.87 -3.82 -2.15
CA SER A 32 -24.41 -5.11 -1.70
C SER A 32 -23.43 -6.25 -2.02
N GLY A 33 -23.37 -7.24 -1.12
CA GLY A 33 -22.43 -8.36 -1.24
C GLY A 33 -21.02 -7.98 -0.78
N LEU A 34 -20.04 -8.04 -1.69
CA LEU A 34 -18.68 -7.60 -1.39
C LEU A 34 -18.63 -6.07 -1.39
N SER A 35 -18.31 -5.47 -0.23
CA SER A 35 -18.14 -4.02 -0.12
C SER A 35 -17.00 -3.54 -1.01
N GLY A 36 -17.05 -2.30 -1.50
CA GLY A 36 -15.97 -1.73 -2.31
C GLY A 36 -14.63 -1.72 -1.57
N ILE A 37 -14.64 -1.50 -0.25
CA ILE A 37 -13.43 -1.61 0.58
C ILE A 37 -12.91 -3.06 0.62
N GLY A 38 -13.81 -4.04 0.67
CA GLY A 38 -13.45 -5.46 0.59
C GLY A 38 -12.84 -5.82 -0.77
N LEU A 39 -13.44 -5.32 -1.85
CA LEU A 39 -12.93 -5.47 -3.21
C LEU A 39 -11.53 -4.85 -3.35
N LEU A 40 -11.35 -3.61 -2.88
CA LEU A 40 -10.05 -2.92 -2.86
C LEU A 40 -8.99 -3.77 -2.14
N SER A 41 -9.30 -4.24 -0.93
CA SER A 41 -8.36 -5.08 -0.18
C SER A 41 -8.01 -6.37 -0.93
N LYS A 42 -8.96 -6.97 -1.64
CA LYS A 42 -8.72 -8.18 -2.43
C LYS A 42 -7.83 -7.91 -3.64
N ILE A 43 -8.08 -6.84 -4.39
CA ILE A 43 -7.26 -6.38 -5.52
C ILE A 43 -5.82 -6.12 -5.07
N MET A 44 -5.65 -5.37 -3.98
CA MET A 44 -4.33 -5.01 -3.46
C MET A 44 -3.54 -6.21 -2.92
N SER A 45 -4.23 -7.28 -2.50
CA SER A 45 -3.60 -8.53 -2.06
C SER A 45 -3.22 -9.49 -3.19
N HIS A 46 -3.68 -9.23 -4.42
CA HIS A 46 -3.54 -10.17 -5.54
C HIS A 46 -2.49 -9.67 -6.56
N ASN A 47 -1.40 -10.43 -6.72
CA ASN A 47 -0.24 -10.01 -7.51
C ASN A 47 -0.56 -9.60 -8.96
N SER A 48 -1.53 -10.25 -9.61
CA SER A 48 -1.92 -9.90 -10.99
C SER A 48 -2.69 -8.59 -11.10
N CYS A 49 -3.39 -8.17 -10.03
CA CYS A 49 -4.31 -7.04 -10.04
C CYS A 49 -3.82 -5.83 -9.24
N GLN A 50 -2.78 -6.00 -8.41
CA GLN A 50 -2.30 -4.95 -7.50
C GLN A 50 -1.86 -3.65 -8.21
N ASN A 51 -1.51 -3.76 -9.50
CA ASN A 51 -1.08 -2.62 -10.31
C ASN A 51 -2.25 -1.84 -10.93
N THR A 52 -3.46 -2.41 -10.92
CA THR A 52 -4.65 -1.74 -11.45
C THR A 52 -5.10 -0.67 -10.46
N PRO A 53 -5.15 0.61 -10.88
CA PRO A 53 -5.62 1.70 -10.02
C PRO A 53 -7.09 1.47 -9.65
N VAL A 54 -7.40 1.62 -8.36
CA VAL A 54 -8.77 1.52 -7.83
C VAL A 54 -9.19 2.86 -7.28
N ILE A 55 -10.29 3.39 -7.81
CA ILE A 55 -10.85 4.68 -7.41
C ILE A 55 -12.13 4.42 -6.65
N MET A 56 -12.15 4.87 -5.41
CA MET A 56 -13.29 4.72 -4.52
C MET A 56 -14.27 5.87 -4.73
N MET A 57 -15.55 5.58 -4.70
CA MET A 57 -16.60 6.60 -4.73
C MET A 57 -17.51 6.43 -3.54
N SER A 58 -18.01 7.53 -2.96
CA SER A 58 -19.11 7.42 -2.01
C SER A 58 -19.95 8.67 -1.91
N SER A 59 -21.22 8.49 -1.53
CA SER A 59 -22.08 9.58 -1.06
C SER A 59 -21.77 9.99 0.39
N LEU A 60 -21.02 9.16 1.14
CA LEU A 60 -20.54 9.49 2.47
C LEU A 60 -19.16 10.14 2.35
N ASP A 61 -19.02 11.34 2.88
CA ASP A 61 -17.82 12.17 2.78
C ASP A 61 -17.19 12.40 4.16
N SER A 62 -16.81 11.32 4.84
CA SER A 62 -15.99 11.45 6.06
C SER A 62 -14.50 11.38 5.74
N THR A 63 -13.73 12.32 6.28
CA THR A 63 -12.26 12.33 6.14
C THR A 63 -11.65 10.99 6.57
N SER A 64 -12.18 10.39 7.63
CA SER A 64 -11.75 9.07 8.11
C SER A 64 -11.94 7.96 7.08
N LEU A 65 -13.04 7.99 6.32
CA LEU A 65 -13.32 7.03 5.26
C LEU A 65 -12.36 7.20 4.08
N VAL A 66 -12.12 8.44 3.67
CA VAL A 66 -11.17 8.77 2.59
C VAL A 66 -9.78 8.27 2.96
N LEU A 67 -9.28 8.65 4.14
CA LEU A 67 -7.95 8.23 4.62
C LEU A 67 -7.84 6.71 4.73
N LYS A 68 -8.89 6.02 5.18
CA LYS A 68 -8.94 4.56 5.25
C LYS A 68 -8.87 3.90 3.87
N CYS A 69 -9.47 4.49 2.85
CA CYS A 69 -9.41 3.96 1.49
C CYS A 69 -8.02 4.16 0.89
N LEU A 70 -7.47 5.37 1.02
CA LEU A 70 -6.13 5.70 0.52
C LEU A 70 -5.05 4.85 1.20
N SER A 71 -5.12 4.67 2.52
CA SER A 71 -4.15 3.83 3.26
C SER A 71 -4.22 2.36 2.88
N LYS A 72 -5.35 1.91 2.34
CA LYS A 72 -5.53 0.56 1.79
C LYS A 72 -5.05 0.40 0.35
N GLY A 73 -4.51 1.45 -0.27
CA GLY A 73 -4.00 1.42 -1.64
C GLY A 73 -4.98 1.92 -2.71
N ALA A 74 -6.07 2.59 -2.33
CA ALA A 74 -6.89 3.29 -3.32
C ALA A 74 -6.07 4.38 -4.01
N ALA A 75 -6.20 4.49 -5.32
CA ALA A 75 -5.52 5.51 -6.11
C ALA A 75 -6.13 6.91 -5.87
N ASP A 76 -7.44 6.98 -5.71
CA ASP A 76 -8.14 8.23 -5.41
C ASP A 76 -9.53 7.97 -4.78
N PHE A 77 -10.17 9.02 -4.30
CA PHE A 77 -11.52 9.00 -3.74
C PHE A 77 -12.38 10.13 -4.32
N LEU A 78 -13.58 9.79 -4.78
CA LEU A 78 -14.57 10.74 -5.29
C LEU A 78 -15.81 10.79 -4.40
N ALA A 79 -16.08 11.98 -3.85
CA ALA A 79 -17.34 12.23 -3.17
C ALA A 79 -18.45 12.48 -4.20
N LYS A 80 -19.62 11.86 -4.00
CA LYS A 80 -20.80 12.08 -4.84
C LYS A 80 -21.57 13.31 -4.34
N PRO A 81 -22.13 14.15 -5.23
CA PRO A 81 -22.14 14.02 -6.69
C PRO A 81 -20.81 14.42 -7.36
N ILE A 82 -20.36 13.60 -8.30
CA ILE A 82 -19.08 13.77 -8.99
C ILE A 82 -19.17 14.95 -9.95
N ARG A 83 -18.26 15.92 -9.80
CA ARG A 83 -18.19 17.09 -10.67
C ARG A 83 -17.37 16.75 -11.92
N LYS A 84 -17.68 17.42 -13.04
CA LYS A 84 -16.97 17.20 -14.33
C LYS A 84 -15.45 17.45 -14.23
N ASN A 85 -15.05 18.42 -13.40
CA ASN A 85 -13.64 18.76 -13.20
C ASN A 85 -12.89 17.68 -12.41
N GLU A 86 -13.50 17.08 -11.39
CA GLU A 86 -12.94 15.98 -10.60
C GLU A 86 -12.66 14.77 -11.50
N LEU A 87 -13.63 14.39 -12.34
CA LEU A 87 -13.44 13.29 -13.29
C LEU A 87 -12.30 13.57 -14.30
N LYS A 88 -12.18 14.81 -14.77
CA LYS A 88 -11.09 15.21 -15.66
C LYS A 88 -9.72 15.09 -14.99
N ASN A 89 -9.61 15.60 -13.76
CA ASN A 89 -8.36 15.55 -12.98
C ASN A 89 -7.95 14.10 -12.68
N LEU A 90 -8.93 13.28 -12.31
CA LEU A 90 -8.78 11.85 -12.11
C LEU A 90 -8.19 11.18 -13.35
N TRP A 91 -8.76 11.48 -14.51
CA TRP A 91 -8.35 10.83 -15.74
C TRP A 91 -6.95 11.24 -16.18
N GLN A 92 -6.60 12.52 -15.98
CA GLN A 92 -5.23 13.00 -16.16
C GLN A 92 -4.24 12.37 -15.16
N HIS A 93 -4.65 12.08 -13.93
CA HIS A 93 -3.82 11.40 -12.94
C HIS A 93 -3.55 9.95 -13.36
N VAL A 94 -4.61 9.18 -13.66
CA VAL A 94 -4.49 7.77 -14.05
C VAL A 94 -3.72 7.62 -15.37
N TRP A 95 -4.02 8.45 -16.37
CA TRP A 95 -3.31 8.39 -17.65
C TRP A 95 -1.80 8.59 -17.50
N ARG A 96 -1.37 9.56 -16.68
CA ARG A 96 0.05 9.79 -16.38
C ARG A 96 0.67 8.59 -15.67
N ARG A 97 -0.04 7.98 -14.71
CA ARG A 97 0.42 6.78 -14.00
C ARG A 97 0.70 5.63 -14.96
N CYS A 98 -0.17 5.41 -15.94
CA CYS A 98 -0.06 4.31 -16.91
C CYS A 98 0.98 4.59 -18.03
N HIS A 99 1.24 5.86 -18.37
CA HIS A 99 2.16 6.23 -19.47
C HIS A 99 3.56 6.69 -19.02
N SER A 100 3.80 6.86 -17.72
CA SER A 100 5.13 7.28 -17.21
C SER A 100 6.05 6.10 -16.84
N SER A 101 5.60 4.85 -17.04
CA SER A 101 6.37 3.64 -16.68
C SER A 101 7.43 3.23 -17.72
N SER A 102 7.73 4.05 -18.73
CA SER A 102 8.81 3.79 -19.69
C SER A 102 10.19 4.32 -19.20
N GLY A 103 10.46 4.21 -17.90
CA GLY A 103 11.74 4.55 -17.28
C GLY A 103 12.19 3.44 -16.34
N SER A 104 13.07 2.57 -16.83
CA SER A 104 13.76 1.52 -16.07
C SER A 104 14.52 2.09 -14.86
N ASN A 105 14.49 1.39 -13.71
CA ASN A 105 15.67 0.92 -12.94
C ASN A 105 15.33 0.62 -11.47
N GLY A 106 15.72 -0.57 -11.01
CA GLY A 106 16.31 -0.76 -9.69
C GLY A 106 15.54 -1.64 -8.71
N ASP A 107 15.87 -2.93 -8.72
CA ASP A 107 15.62 -3.85 -7.62
C ASP A 107 16.12 -3.31 -6.27
N SER A 108 15.32 -3.46 -5.22
CA SER A 108 15.81 -4.07 -3.96
C SER A 108 14.63 -4.51 -3.11
N CYS A 109 14.33 -5.81 -3.14
CA CYS A 109 13.51 -6.42 -2.10
C CYS A 109 14.30 -6.44 -0.78
N ILE A 110 13.80 -5.75 0.25
CA ILE A 110 14.16 -6.11 1.62
C ILE A 110 13.20 -7.25 2.01
N ARG A 111 13.65 -8.48 1.79
CA ARG A 111 13.03 -9.69 2.31
C ARG A 111 13.36 -9.78 3.80
N ASN A 112 12.39 -9.52 4.67
CA ASN A 112 12.45 -9.94 6.07
C ASN A 112 12.00 -11.41 6.13
N GLU A 113 12.95 -12.33 5.97
CA GLU A 113 12.74 -13.76 6.22
C GLU A 113 13.33 -14.12 7.59
N LYS A 114 12.50 -14.66 8.49
CA LYS A 114 12.98 -15.41 9.64
C LYS A 114 12.26 -16.77 9.70
N SER A 115 13.05 -17.82 9.43
CA SER A 115 12.93 -19.20 9.95
C SER A 115 11.81 -20.05 9.31
N ILE A 116 11.93 -21.33 8.92
CA ILE A 116 12.84 -22.47 9.17
C ILE A 116 12.63 -23.39 7.94
N GLY A 117 13.62 -23.75 7.12
CA GLY A 117 14.53 -24.89 7.31
C GLY A 117 14.09 -26.14 6.53
N ALA A 118 14.77 -26.46 5.43
CA ALA A 118 15.05 -27.83 4.95
C ALA A 118 16.05 -27.78 3.77
N LYS A 119 16.99 -28.72 3.77
CA LYS A 119 18.22 -28.80 2.96
C LYS A 119 18.00 -29.49 1.59
N CYS A 120 18.82 -29.11 0.61
CA CYS A 120 19.76 -29.95 -0.20
C CYS A 120 20.15 -29.15 -1.47
N ALA A 121 21.38 -28.62 -1.54
CA ALA A 121 22.58 -29.22 -2.16
C ALA A 121 22.60 -29.08 -3.71
N ASP A 122 23.33 -28.10 -4.23
CA ASP A 122 24.51 -28.37 -5.07
C ASP A 122 25.36 -27.12 -5.37
N GLU A 123 26.64 -27.37 -5.66
CA GLU A 123 27.80 -26.50 -5.65
C GLU A 123 27.90 -25.51 -6.82
N SER A 124 28.48 -24.33 -6.57
CA SER A 124 29.49 -23.76 -7.47
C SER A 124 30.30 -22.67 -6.75
N ASN A 125 31.61 -22.93 -6.68
CA ASN A 125 32.64 -22.06 -6.13
C ASN A 125 32.78 -20.78 -6.95
N ASN A 126 33.13 -19.67 -6.30
CA ASN A 126 34.16 -18.75 -6.77
C ASN A 126 34.67 -17.92 -5.58
N ASP A 127 35.88 -18.28 -5.14
CA ASP A 127 36.74 -17.51 -4.26
C ASP A 127 37.09 -16.15 -4.85
N THR A 128 37.06 -15.09 -4.04
CA THR A 128 38.06 -14.02 -4.06
C THR A 128 38.12 -13.38 -2.67
N GLY A 129 39.24 -13.60 -1.98
CA GLY A 129 39.57 -13.03 -0.65
C GLY A 129 39.61 -11.49 -0.66
N SER A 130 39.14 -10.81 0.40
CA SER A 130 39.71 -10.65 1.74
C SER A 130 40.61 -9.41 1.84
N ASN A 131 40.22 -8.42 2.65
CA ASN A 131 40.86 -8.21 3.96
C ASN A 131 40.14 -7.15 4.80
N ASN A 132 40.00 -7.49 6.08
CA ASN A 132 39.53 -6.72 7.22
C ASN A 132 40.37 -5.46 7.48
N GLU A 133 39.76 -4.43 8.06
CA GLU A 133 40.30 -3.77 9.25
C GLU A 133 39.16 -3.36 10.20
N ASN A 134 39.38 -3.69 11.47
CA ASN A 134 38.52 -3.38 12.62
C ASN A 134 38.66 -1.89 12.98
N ASP A 135 37.65 -1.30 13.63
CA ASP A 135 37.96 -0.73 14.95
C ASP A 135 36.75 -0.47 15.85
N LYS A 136 36.98 -0.84 17.11
CA LYS A 136 36.08 -0.75 18.25
C LYS A 136 35.99 0.68 18.76
N ARG A 137 34.81 1.08 19.24
CA ARG A 137 34.75 1.89 20.48
C ARG A 137 33.52 1.57 21.31
N SER A 138 33.76 0.79 22.35
CA SER A 138 32.88 0.61 23.50
C SER A 138 33.00 1.81 24.45
N ILE A 139 32.08 1.84 25.44
CA ILE A 139 32.02 2.63 26.68
C ILE A 139 31.28 3.98 26.59
N GLY A 140 30.31 4.31 27.44
CA GLY A 140 29.98 3.72 28.73
C GLY A 140 28.60 4.10 29.25
N LEU A 141 28.13 3.24 30.15
CA LEU A 141 26.99 3.40 31.04
C LEU A 141 27.25 4.56 32.02
N GLN A 142 26.19 5.33 32.33
CA GLN A 142 25.99 5.83 33.68
C GLN A 142 24.50 6.10 33.92
N ALA A 143 23.88 5.16 34.63
CA ALA A 143 22.69 5.42 35.44
C ALA A 143 23.08 6.32 36.62
N LYS A 144 22.15 7.16 37.09
CA LYS A 144 21.88 7.72 38.45
C LYS A 144 20.82 8.82 38.24
N ASP A 145 19.89 9.18 39.12
CA ASP A 145 19.27 8.67 40.34
C ASP A 145 18.13 9.71 40.62
N GLY A 146 17.13 9.36 41.41
CA GLY A 146 15.88 10.13 41.55
C GLY A 146 16.00 11.54 42.14
N SER A 147 14.91 12.31 42.06
CA SER A 147 14.39 13.06 43.21
C SER A 147 12.99 13.59 42.93
N ASP A 148 12.04 13.03 43.68
CA ASP A 148 10.75 13.61 44.02
C ASP A 148 10.98 14.93 44.78
N ASN A 149 10.04 15.89 44.70
CA ASN A 149 9.79 16.95 45.69
C ASN A 149 8.64 17.85 45.23
N GLY A 150 7.45 17.60 45.75
CA GLY A 150 6.38 18.59 45.81
C GLY A 150 6.65 19.67 46.86
N SER A 151 6.17 20.88 46.59
CA SER A 151 5.79 21.85 47.63
C SER A 151 4.81 22.85 47.02
N GLY A 152 3.59 22.93 47.57
CA GLY A 152 2.69 24.03 47.30
C GLY A 152 3.18 25.32 47.95
N THR A 153 2.63 26.46 47.54
CA THR A 153 2.21 27.59 48.39
C THR A 153 1.41 28.58 47.55
N GLN A 154 0.30 28.99 48.14
CA GLN A 154 -0.69 29.97 47.70
C GLN A 154 -0.17 31.39 47.89
N VAL A 155 -0.40 32.29 46.93
CA VAL A 155 -0.25 33.73 47.15
C VAL A 155 -1.38 34.52 46.48
N HIS A 156 -2.17 35.10 47.38
CA HIS A 156 -3.06 36.28 47.33
C HIS A 156 -4.11 36.41 46.21
#